data_AF-A0A0F9AXZ8-F1
#
_entry.id   AF-A0A0F9AXZ8-F1
#
_cell.length_a   1.000
_cell.length_b   1.000
_cell.length_c   1.000
_cell.angle_alpha   90.00
_cell.angle_beta   90.00
_cell.angle_gamma   90.00
#
_symmetry.space_group_name_H-M   'P 1'
#
loop_
_entity.id
_entity.type
_entity.pdbx_description
1 polymer ?
#
loop_
_entity_poly.entity_id
_entity_poly.type
_entity_poly.pdbx_seq_one_letter_code
_entity_poly.pdbx_strand_id
1 'polypeptide(L)' 'MKKSQQVVLIDECFMSCHVRILENLIWKETLFRFGALSIYKKYTDRIDIDSAQEEERKATARQVADAVLAELRKRDPLAL' A
#
# COMPACT_ATOMS: atom_id res chain seq x y z
N MET A 1 13.37 -1.30 -18.14
CA MET A 1 12.52 -0.87 -17.02
C MET A 1 11.84 0.44 -17.39
N LYS A 2 10.50 0.52 -17.34
CA LYS A 2 9.81 1.82 -17.46
C LYS A 2 10.17 2.65 -16.22
N LYS A 3 10.71 3.86 -16.40
CA LYS A 3 11.00 4.77 -15.30
C LYS A 3 9.69 5.45 -14.89
N SER A 4 9.16 5.07 -13.72
CA SER A 4 8.08 5.84 -13.09
C SER A 4 8.69 6.99 -12.30
N GLN A 5 8.04 8.15 -12.28
CA GLN A 5 8.45 9.26 -11.43
C GLN A 5 8.17 8.96 -9.94
N GLN A 6 7.21 8.07 -9.67
CA GLN A 6 6.83 7.67 -8.32
C GLN A 6 6.45 6.18 -8.27
N VAL A 7 6.85 5.51 -7.20
CA VAL A 7 6.49 4.13 -6.89
C VAL A 7 5.76 4.11 -5.56
N VAL A 8 4.55 3.54 -5.53
CA VAL A 8 3.76 3.40 -4.30
C VAL A 8 3.85 1.97 -3.81
N LEU A 9 4.38 1.78 -2.60
CA LEU A 9 4.38 0.51 -1.91
C LEU A 9 3.29 0.54 -0.84
N ILE A 10 2.21 -0.20 -1.10
CA ILE A 10 1.15 -0.46 -0.12
C ILE A 10 1.57 -1.70 0.66
N ASP A 11 2.21 -1.49 1.80
CA ASP A 11 2.72 -2.57 2.65
C ASP A 11 2.78 -2.10 4.10
N GLU A 12 2.33 -2.97 4.99
CA GLU A 12 2.55 -2.81 6.42
C GLU A 12 2.97 -4.16 7.03
N CYS A 13 3.99 -4.79 6.46
CA CYS A 13 4.62 -5.95 7.09
C CYS A 13 5.46 -5.54 8.31
N PHE A 14 5.27 -6.21 9.46
CA PHE A 14 6.10 -6.02 10.66
C PHE A 14 7.60 -6.11 10.35
N MET A 15 8.02 -7.08 9.53
CA MET A 15 9.42 -7.27 9.17
C MET A 15 9.95 -6.24 8.15
N SER A 16 9.06 -5.47 7.51
CA SER A 16 9.40 -4.49 6.47
C SER A 16 10.31 -5.04 5.36
N CYS A 17 10.22 -6.35 5.08
CA CYS A 17 11.12 -7.04 4.15
C CYS A 17 10.97 -6.51 2.72
N HIS A 18 9.75 -6.26 2.26
CA HIS A 18 9.49 -5.71 0.93
C HIS A 18 10.05 -4.30 0.77
N VAL A 19 9.92 -3.46 1.82
CA VAL A 19 10.50 -2.11 1.86
C VAL A 19 12.02 -2.19 1.69
N ARG A 20 12.68 -3.03 2.49
CA ARG A 20 14.15 -3.20 2.46
C ARG A 20 14.64 -3.66 1.09
N ILE A 21 13.92 -4.58 0.44
CA ILE A 21 14.25 -5.04 -0.91
C ILE A 21 14.09 -3.89 -1.92
N LEU A 22 12.95 -3.19 -1.87
CA LEU A 22 12.66 -2.11 -2.80
C LEU A 22 13.64 -0.93 -2.66
N GLU A 23 14.02 -0.54 -1.44
CA GLU A 23 15.01 0.52 -1.21
C GLU A 23 16.38 0.24 -1.88
N ASN A 24 16.69 -1.03 -2.19
CA ASN A 24 17.91 -1.43 -2.90
C ASN A 24 17.72 -1.60 -4.42
N LEU A 25 16.47 -1.60 -4.90
CA LEU A 25 16.13 -1.80 -6.32
C LEU A 25 15.68 -0.50 -7.02
N ILE A 26 15.14 0.45 -6.27
CA ILE A 26 14.62 1.72 -6.78
C ILE A 26 15.21 2.90 -6.01
N TRP A 27 15.26 4.07 -6.67
CA TRP A 27 15.69 5.32 -6.03
C TRP A 27 14.79 5.62 -4.84
N LYS A 28 15.40 5.70 -3.64
CA LYS A 28 14.68 5.87 -2.38
C LYS A 28 13.77 7.10 -2.37
N GLU A 29 14.17 8.19 -3.03
CA GLU A 29 13.33 9.40 -3.18
C GLU A 29 12.03 9.19 -3.96
N THR A 30 11.95 8.17 -4.81
CA THR A 30 10.75 7.88 -5.62
C THR A 30 9.79 6.91 -4.92
N LEU A 31 10.19 6.32 -3.80
CA LEU A 31 9.39 5.33 -3.06
C LEU A 31 8.48 6.01 -2.03
N PHE A 32 7.18 5.95 -2.26
CA PHE A 32 6.16 6.29 -1.28
C PHE A 32 5.62 5.02 -0.61
N ARG A 33 5.90 4.85 0.69
CA ARG A 33 5.37 3.76 1.49
C ARG A 33 4.06 4.16 2.15
N PHE A 34 3.05 3.31 2.02
CA PHE A 34 1.74 3.48 2.64
C PHE A 34 1.39 2.25 3.48
N GLY A 35 1.12 2.45 4.77
CA GLY A 35 0.72 1.40 5.70
C GLY A 35 -0.79 1.17 5.71
N ALA A 36 -1.24 0.01 5.25
CA ALA A 36 -2.66 -0.32 5.14
C ALA A 36 -3.28 -1.05 6.35
N LEU A 37 -2.47 -1.62 7.26
CA LEU A 37 -2.99 -2.28 8.49
C LEU A 37 -3.68 -1.28 9.42
N SER A 38 -3.27 -0.02 9.41
CA SER A 38 -3.94 1.02 10.21
C SER A 38 -5.40 1.24 9.82
N ILE A 39 -5.73 1.03 8.53
CA ILE A 39 -7.09 1.11 7.96
C ILE A 39 -7.85 -0.19 8.24
N TYR A 40 -7.13 -1.31 8.28
CA TYR A 40 -7.73 -2.62 8.39
C TYR A 40 -7.09 -3.49 9.48
N LYS A 41 -7.73 -3.55 10.65
CA LYS A 41 -7.25 -4.30 11.82
C LYS A 41 -7.86 -5.70 11.98
N LYS A 42 -8.90 -6.04 11.22
CA LYS A 42 -9.80 -7.17 11.53
C LYS A 42 -9.24 -8.56 11.18
N TYR A 43 -8.49 -8.70 10.08
CA TYR A 43 -7.87 -10.00 9.69
C TYR A 43 -6.34 -9.92 9.63
N THR A 44 -5.74 -9.15 10.54
CA THR A 44 -4.29 -8.93 10.58
C THR A 44 -3.49 -10.16 11.02
N ASP A 45 -4.20 -11.14 11.57
CA ASP A 45 -3.71 -12.45 12.00
C ASP A 45 -3.97 -13.56 10.96
N ARG A 46 -4.61 -13.25 9.82
CA ARG A 46 -4.97 -14.23 8.79
C ARG A 46 -4.23 -13.97 7.50
N ILE A 47 -3.54 -15.00 7.01
CA ILE A 47 -2.83 -14.97 5.72
C ILE A 47 -3.72 -15.51 4.59
N ASP A 48 -4.65 -16.41 4.91
CA ASP A 48 -5.57 -17.00 3.94
C ASP A 48 -6.63 -15.98 3.53
N ILE A 49 -6.63 -15.61 2.25
CA ILE A 49 -7.56 -14.64 1.67
C ILE A 49 -9.01 -15.14 1.75
N ASP A 50 -9.24 -16.45 1.67
CA ASP A 50 -10.58 -17.03 1.69
C ASP A 50 -11.15 -17.19 3.10
N SER A 51 -10.35 -16.87 4.12
CA SER A 51 -10.83 -16.71 5.49
C SER A 51 -11.69 -15.44 5.72
N ALA A 52 -11.78 -14.59 4.70
CA ALA A 52 -12.59 -13.37 4.66
C ALA A 52 -13.59 -13.42 3.51
N GLN A 53 -14.82 -12.93 3.72
CA GLN A 53 -15.83 -12.87 2.66
C GLN A 53 -15.41 -11.90 1.54
N GLU A 54 -15.64 -12.26 0.28
CA GLU A 54 -15.19 -11.49 -0.87
C GLU A 54 -15.68 -10.03 -0.87
N GLU A 55 -16.96 -9.80 -0.51
CA GLU A 55 -17.51 -8.46 -0.42
C GLU A 55 -16.75 -7.60 0.58
N GLU A 56 -16.40 -8.16 1.74
CA GLU A 56 -15.61 -7.48 2.75
C GLU A 56 -14.19 -7.18 2.27
N ARG A 57 -13.57 -8.12 1.54
CA ARG A 57 -12.25 -7.89 0.92
C ARG A 57 -12.29 -6.73 -0.06
N LYS A 58 -13.30 -6.69 -0.93
CA LYS A 58 -13.47 -5.61 -1.92
C LYS A 58 -13.74 -4.26 -1.26
N ALA A 59 -14.61 -4.23 -0.24
CA ALA A 59 -14.90 -3.02 0.51
C ALA A 59 -13.64 -2.47 1.21
N THR A 60 -12.86 -3.35 1.83
CA THR A 60 -11.59 -3.00 2.48
C THR A 60 -10.57 -2.48 1.46
N ALA A 61 -10.39 -3.19 0.34
CA ALA A 61 -9.49 -2.75 -0.72
C ALA A 61 -9.87 -1.36 -1.25
N ARG A 62 -11.17 -1.07 -1.37
CA ARG A 62 -11.66 0.24 -1.76
C ARG A 62 -11.29 1.33 -0.75
N GLN A 63 -11.49 1.08 0.54
CA GLN A 63 -11.11 2.02 1.61
C GLN A 63 -9.61 2.31 1.61
N VAL A 64 -8.78 1.28 1.45
CA VAL A 64 -7.32 1.43 1.34
C VAL A 64 -6.97 2.25 0.09
N ALA A 65 -7.57 1.95 -1.06
CA ALA A 65 -7.34 2.71 -2.29
C ALA A 65 -7.72 4.19 -2.13
N ASP A 66 -8.91 4.49 -1.60
CA ASP A 66 -9.36 5.87 -1.40
C ASP A 66 -8.41 6.64 -0.45
N ALA A 67 -7.88 5.99 0.60
CA ALA A 67 -6.90 6.59 1.50
C ALA A 67 -5.53 6.82 0.85
N VAL A 68 -5.02 5.85 0.07
CA VAL A 68 -3.78 6.01 -0.71
C VAL A 68 -3.89 7.18 -1.67
N LEU A 69 -4.99 7.26 -2.44
CA LEU A 69 -5.21 8.33 -3.41
C LEU A 69 -5.35 9.70 -2.72
N ALA A 70 -5.99 9.76 -1.55
CA ALA A 70 -6.07 10.99 -0.77
C ALA A 70 -4.69 11.47 -0.30
N GLU A 71 -3.81 10.57 0.15
CA GLU A 71 -2.44 10.93 0.54
C GLU A 71 -1.56 11.32 -0.66
N LEU A 72 -1.75 10.68 -1.81
CA LEU A 72 -1.05 11.03 -3.04
C LEU A 72 -1.42 12.46 -3.50
N ARG A 73 -2.70 12.81 -3.51
CA ARG A 73 -3.18 14.16 -3.87
C ARG A 73 -2.64 15.26 -2.95
N LYS A 74 -2.40 14.96 -1.67
CA LYS A 74 -1.77 15.92 -0.73
C LYS A 74 -0.31 16.18 -1.08
N ARG A 75 0.40 15.17 -1.57
CA ARG A 75 1.83 15.24 -1.91
C ARG A 75 2.06 15.88 -3.26
N ASP A 76 1.18 15.59 -4.20
CA ASP A 76 1.16 16.19 -5.52
C ASP A 76 -0.31 16.37 -5.96
N PRO A 77 -0.82 17.61 -5.98
CA PRO A 77 -2.18 17.92 -6.39
C PRO A 77 -2.50 17.52 -7.83
N LEU A 78 -1.47 17.30 -8.66
CA LEU A 78 -1.56 16.82 -10.04
C LEU A 78 -1.35 15.31 -10.15
N ALA A 79 -1.04 14.60 -9.06
CA ALA A 79 -0.98 13.16 -9.04
C ALA A 79 -2.39 12.57 -8.98
N LEU A 80 -2.97 12.40 -10.19
CA LEU A 80 -3.94 11.39 -10.66
C LEU A 80 -4.58 11.88 -11.96
#